data_AF-A0A251YIW3-F1
#
_entry.id   AF-A0A251YIW3-F1
#
_cell.length_a   1.000
_cell.length_b   1.000
_cell.length_c   1.000
_cell.angle_alpha   90.00
_cell.angle_beta   90.00
_cell.angle_gamma   90.00
#
_symmetry.space_group_name_H-M   'P 1'
#
loop_
_entity.id
_entity.type
_entity.pdbx_description
1 polymer ?
#
loop_
_entity_poly.entity_id
_entity_poly.type
_entity_poly.pdbx_seq_one_letter_code
_entity_poly.pdbx_strand_id
1 'polypeptide(L)' 'MRVTYDAAADAAYVELADPIAPGEVASQIHSLVTPGDRGEVALDFDADGRLLGIEVLHASAVLPAAVLAEAERIG' A
#
# COMPACT_ATOMS: atom_id res chain seq x y z
N MET A 1 2.57 12.25 2.58
CA MET A 1 2.28 11.06 1.76
C MET A 1 3.60 10.47 1.33
N ARG A 2 3.85 9.21 1.68
CA ARG A 2 5.08 8.46 1.39
C ARG A 2 4.70 7.20 0.64
N VAL A 3 5.55 6.76 -0.29
CA VAL A 3 5.40 5.47 -0.95
C VAL A 3 6.65 4.65 -0.65
N THR A 4 6.46 3.45 -0.12
CA THR A 4 7.53 2.47 0.03
C THR A 4 7.31 1.32 -0.94
N TYR A 5 8.40 0.69 -1.39
CA TYR A 5 8.34 -0.46 -2.28
C TYR A 5 9.41 -1.50 -1.91
N ASP A 6 8.94 -2.70 -1.57
CA ASP A 6 9.73 -3.90 -1.39
C ASP A 6 9.74 -4.70 -2.71
N ALA A 7 10.90 -4.73 -3.36
CA ALA A 7 11.07 -5.42 -4.63
C ALA A 7 11.19 -6.96 -4.48
N ALA A 8 11.55 -7.48 -3.31
CA ALA A 8 11.61 -8.91 -3.05
C ALA A 8 10.20 -9.48 -2.84
N ALA A 9 9.32 -8.73 -2.19
CA ALA A 9 7.91 -9.07 -2.03
C ALA A 9 7.03 -8.66 -3.23
N ASP A 10 7.54 -7.79 -4.12
CA ASP A 10 6.76 -7.07 -5.13
C ASP A 10 5.51 -6.39 -4.52
N ALA A 11 5.74 -5.67 -3.42
CA ALA A 11 4.70 -5.04 -2.63
C ALA A 11 5.04 -3.57 -2.36
N ALA A 12 4.05 -2.69 -2.55
CA ALA A 12 4.18 -1.27 -2.29
C ALA A 12 3.15 -0.82 -1.26
N TYR A 13 3.53 0.14 -0.43
CA TYR A 13 2.63 0.79 0.52
C TYR A 13 2.55 2.28 0.23
N VAL A 14 1.34 2.81 0.11
CA VAL A 14 1.07 4.24 -0.03
C VAL A 14 0.50 4.73 1.29
N GLU A 15 1.29 5.51 2.00
CA GLU A 15 0.95 6.06 3.30
C GLU A 15 0.39 7.48 3.13
N LEU A 16 -0.86 7.70 3.52
CA LEU A 16 -1.57 8.97 3.34
C LEU A 16 -1.31 9.95 4.50
N ALA A 17 -1.12 9.43 5.72
CA ALA A 17 -0.77 10.18 6.92
C ALA A 17 0.63 9.76 7.39
N ASP A 18 1.52 10.71 7.66
CA ASP A 18 2.92 10.39 7.94
C ASP A 18 3.35 10.93 9.32
N PRO A 19 3.90 10.10 10.23
CA PRO A 19 4.02 8.62 10.19
C PRO A 19 2.82 7.90 10.82
N ILE A 20 2.40 6.76 10.25
CA ILE A 20 1.50 5.80 10.89
C ILE A 20 2.27 5.09 12.01
N ALA A 21 1.89 5.34 13.26
CA ALA A 21 2.50 4.70 14.43
C ALA A 21 2.00 3.25 14.63
N PRO A 22 2.78 2.39 15.31
CA PRO A 22 2.34 1.04 15.65
C PRO A 22 0.99 1.03 16.37
N GLY A 23 0.03 0.29 15.81
CA GLY A 23 -1.32 0.17 16.37
C GLY A 23 -2.32 1.24 15.90
N GLU A 24 -1.94 2.17 15.02
CA GLU A 24 -2.89 3.11 14.43
C GLU A 24 -3.80 2.48 13.37
N VAL A 25 -3.34 1.43 12.69
CA VAL A 25 -4.20 0.60 11.83
C VAL A 25 -5.12 -0.23 12.73
N ALA A 26 -6.37 0.19 12.85
CA ALA A 26 -7.40 -0.46 13.67
C ALA A 26 -8.22 -1.49 12.87
N SER A 27 -8.36 -1.29 11.56
CA SER A 27 -9.07 -2.21 10.69
C SER A 27 -8.52 -2.19 9.26
N GLN A 28 -8.69 -3.31 8.55
CA GLN A 28 -8.26 -3.46 7.17
C GLN A 28 -9.41 -4.01 6.31
N ILE A 29 -9.60 -3.44 5.13
CA ILE A 29 -10.37 -4.04 4.04
C ILE A 29 -9.36 -4.62 3.06
N HIS A 30 -9.34 -5.95 2.88
CA HIS A 30 -8.32 -6.64 2.09
C HIS A 30 -8.91 -7.41 0.92
N SER A 31 -8.03 -8.00 0.10
CA SER A 31 -8.36 -8.83 -1.05
C SER A 31 -9.21 -8.13 -2.11
N LEU A 32 -8.99 -6.82 -2.29
CA LEU A 32 -9.56 -6.09 -3.41
C LEU A 32 -8.76 -6.44 -4.67
N VAL A 33 -9.27 -7.39 -5.45
CA VAL A 33 -8.63 -7.82 -6.69
C VAL A 33 -8.70 -6.70 -7.74
N THR A 34 -7.55 -6.38 -8.34
CA THR A 34 -7.45 -5.35 -9.37
C THR A 34 -7.99 -5.84 -10.72
N PRO A 35 -8.42 -4.94 -11.63
CA PRO A 35 -8.93 -5.35 -12.94
C PRO A 35 -7.93 -6.21 -13.72
N GLY A 36 -8.42 -7.37 -14.19
CA GLY A 36 -7.62 -8.36 -14.91
C GLY A 36 -6.73 -9.23 -14.01
N ASP A 37 -7.08 -9.36 -12.73
CA ASP A 37 -6.39 -10.21 -11.74
C ASP A 37 -4.88 -9.91 -11.63
N ARG A 38 -4.51 -8.64 -11.81
CA ARG A 38 -3.10 -8.20 -11.87
C ARG A 38 -2.41 -8.15 -10.51
N GLY A 39 -3.18 -8.16 -9.44
CA GLY A 39 -2.73 -7.99 -8.07
C GLY A 39 -3.88 -7.67 -7.14
N GLU A 40 -3.55 -7.43 -5.88
CA GLU A 40 -4.51 -7.17 -4.80
C GLU A 40 -4.18 -5.85 -4.11
N VAL A 41 -5.22 -5.19 -3.62
CA VAL A 41 -5.11 -3.99 -2.79
C VAL A 41 -5.72 -4.26 -1.43
N ALA A 42 -5.12 -3.72 -0.38
CA ALA A 42 -5.71 -3.59 0.94
C ALA A 42 -5.75 -2.12 1.38
N LEU A 43 -6.77 -1.78 2.16
CA LEU A 43 -7.02 -0.42 2.67
C LEU A 43 -6.99 -0.47 4.20
N ASP A 44 -6.11 0.33 4.80
CA ASP A 44 -5.92 0.39 6.24
C ASP A 44 -6.62 1.62 6.83
N PHE A 45 -7.37 1.43 7.91
CA PHE A 45 -8.15 2.48 8.55
C PHE A 45 -7.81 2.65 10.04
N ASP A 46 -7.91 3.90 10.52
CA ASP A 46 -7.86 4.22 11.94
C ASP A 46 -9.13 3.80 12.68
N ALA A 47 -9.13 3.96 14.01
CA ALA A 47 -10.28 3.62 14.87
C ALA A 47 -11.54 4.47 14.60
N ASP A 48 -11.38 5.63 13.97
CA ASP A 48 -12.48 6.52 13.57
C ASP A 48 -12.97 6.23 12.13
N GLY A 49 -12.38 5.25 11.45
CA GLY A 49 -12.72 4.88 10.07
C GLY A 49 -12.11 5.78 9.01
N ARG A 50 -11.02 6.51 9.29
CA ARG A 50 -10.26 7.28 8.30
C ARG A 50 -9.19 6.42 7.65
N LEU A 51 -9.04 6.57 6.33
CA LEU A 51 -8.04 5.84 5.55
C LEU A 51 -6.63 6.35 5.89
N LEU A 52 -5.76 5.44 6.34
CA LEU A 52 -4.37 5.72 6.69
C LEU A 52 -3.41 5.37 5.55
N GLY A 53 -3.65 4.23 4.89
CA GLY A 53 -2.76 3.76 3.84
C GLY A 53 -3.37 2.69 2.94
N ILE A 54 -2.61 2.37 1.90
CA ILE A 54 -2.99 1.46 0.83
C ILE A 54 -1.83 0.51 0.58
N GLU A 55 -2.04 -0.78 0.82
CA GLU A 55 -1.11 -1.83 0.44
C GLU A 55 -1.45 -2.34 -0.96
N VAL A 56 -0.44 -2.56 -1.79
CA VAL A 56 -0.57 -3.07 -3.15
C VAL A 56 0.37 -4.26 -3.33
N LEU A 57 -0.20 -5.44 -3.56
CA LEU A 57 0.52 -6.67 -3.91
C LEU A 57 0.61 -6.83 -5.43
N HIS A 58 1.72 -7.42 -5.89
CA HIS A 58 2.11 -7.40 -7.31
C HIS A 58 2.24 -5.95 -7.82
N ALA A 59 2.89 -5.10 -7.03
CA ALA A 59 2.95 -3.67 -7.24
C ALA A 59 3.51 -3.30 -8.62
N SER A 60 4.49 -4.05 -9.12
CA SER A 60 5.06 -3.90 -10.46
C SER A 60 4.05 -4.07 -11.61
N ALA A 61 2.98 -4.84 -11.39
CA ALA A 61 1.91 -5.08 -12.37
C ALA A 61 0.71 -4.13 -12.20
N VAL A 62 0.52 -3.58 -10.99
CA VAL A 62 -0.63 -2.74 -10.64
C VAL A 62 -0.31 -1.25 -10.77
N LEU A 63 0.86 -0.81 -10.27
CA LEU A 63 1.22 0.61 -10.20
C LEU A 63 2.02 1.06 -11.43
N PRO A 64 1.90 2.33 -11.85
CA PRO A 64 2.77 2.88 -12.88
C PRO A 64 4.23 2.79 -12.45
N ALA A 65 5.11 2.41 -13.38
CA ALA A 65 6.55 2.28 -13.10
C ALA A 65 7.19 3.57 -12.53
N ALA A 66 6.67 4.74 -12.90
CA ALA A 66 7.13 6.03 -12.35
C ALA A 66 6.88 6.14 -10.84
N VAL A 67 5.76 5.62 -10.34
CA VAL A 67 5.46 5.62 -8.89
C VAL A 67 6.47 4.74 -8.15
N LEU A 68 6.78 3.56 -8.68
CA LEU A 68 7.77 2.65 -8.09
C LEU A 68 9.21 3.14 -8.20
N ALA A 69 9.50 4.03 -9.16
CA ALA A 69 10.80 4.65 -9.32
C ALA A 69 11.04 5.75 -8.27
N GLU A 70 9.99 6.44 -7.85
CA GLU A 70 10.04 7.50 -6.82
C GLU A 70 9.83 6.95 -5.39
N ALA A 71 9.36 5.71 -5.26
CA ALA A 71 9.15 5.06 -3.97
C ALA A 71 10.47 4.82 -3.21
N GLU A 72 10.41 5.01 -1.89
CA GLU A 72 11.46 4.58 -0.97
C GLU A 72 11.61 3.06 -1.03
N ARG A 73 12.85 2.59 -1.24
CA ARG A 73 13.12 1.15 -1.26
C ARG A 73 13.31 0.64 0.15
N ILE A 74 12.54 -0.38 0.50
CA ILE A 74 12.63 -1.08 1.78
C ILE A 74 12.88 -2.57 1.50
N GLY A 75 13.73 -3.20 2.31
CA GLY A 75 14.23 -4.56 2.08
C GLY A 75 15.71 -4.61 1.72
#